data_AF-A0A8E6HR46-F1
#
_entry.id   AF-A0A8E6HR46-F1
#
_cell.length_a   1.000
_cell.length_b   1.000
_cell.length_c   1.000
_cell.angle_alpha   90.00
_cell.angle_beta   90.00
_cell.angle_gamma   90.00
#
_symmetry.space_group_name_H-M   'P 1'
#
loop_
_entity.id
_entity.type
_entity.pdbx_description
1 polymer ?
#
loop_
_entity_poly.entity_id
_entity_poly.type
_entity_poly.pdbx_seq_one_letter_code
_entity_poly.pdbx_strand_id
1 'polypeptide(L)'
;MDSDLGFIWHIYYPFDKTKPFVHELVYVFETFAGVCSVCCMLGSDVFFITMANHISLLLRLLQERIRQLGMAEVDANGEPIKLPQDCYDEVVAVIKVHQKLISYGNDLEDAFSVVNLINVLLSSVDICCVMFSIVFL
;
A
#
# COMPACT_ATOMS: atom_id res chain seq x y z
N MET A 1 7.48 -25.84 -39.17
CA MET A 1 6.78 -25.68 -37.87
C MET A 1 7.20 -24.32 -37.38
N ASP A 2 6.51 -23.35 -37.95
CA ASP A 2 6.83 -21.94 -37.93
C ASP A 2 6.62 -21.40 -36.53
N SER A 3 7.73 -21.03 -35.90
CA SER A 3 7.75 -20.28 -34.65
C SER A 3 7.30 -18.85 -34.93
N ASP A 4 5.99 -18.70 -35.14
CA ASP A 4 5.26 -17.44 -35.29
C ASP A 4 4.82 -16.86 -33.93
N LEU A 5 5.50 -17.26 -32.85
CA LEU A 5 5.40 -16.55 -31.57
C LEU A 5 6.19 -15.25 -31.74
N GLY A 6 5.48 -14.17 -32.05
CA GLY A 6 6.03 -12.82 -32.05
C GLY A 6 6.76 -12.51 -30.73
N PHE A 7 7.79 -11.67 -30.81
CA PHE A 7 8.52 -11.21 -29.63
C PHE A 7 7.61 -10.31 -28.79
N ILE A 8 7.51 -10.59 -27.48
CA ILE A 8 6.70 -9.79 -26.56
C ILE A 8 7.39 -8.44 -26.31
N TRP A 9 8.72 -8.45 -26.17
CA TRP A 9 9.56 -7.26 -25.99
C TRP A 9 10.77 -7.26 -26.93
N HIS A 10 11.13 -6.10 -27.45
CA HIS A 10 12.24 -5.94 -28.38
C HIS A 10 13.59 -5.77 -27.64
N ILE A 11 14.04 -6.81 -26.95
CA ILE A 11 15.24 -6.79 -26.09
C ILE A 11 16.45 -7.42 -26.82
N TYR A 12 17.64 -6.83 -26.70
CA TYR A 12 18.88 -7.42 -27.24
C TYR A 12 19.41 -8.51 -26.30
N TYR A 13 19.63 -9.71 -26.84
CA TYR A 13 20.24 -10.82 -26.11
C TYR A 13 21.58 -11.23 -26.76
N PRO A 14 22.59 -11.62 -25.97
CA PRO A 14 23.90 -12.03 -26.48
C PRO A 14 23.91 -13.42 -27.15
N PHE A 15 22.76 -14.09 -27.24
CA PHE A 15 22.60 -15.43 -27.82
C PHE A 15 21.60 -15.43 -28.99
N ASP A 16 21.78 -16.37 -29.92
CA ASP A 16 21.03 -16.45 -31.17
C ASP A 16 19.58 -16.93 -30.94
N LYS A 17 18.61 -16.01 -31.09
CA LYS A 17 17.17 -16.23 -30.84
C LYS A 17 16.49 -17.12 -31.88
N THR A 18 17.13 -17.39 -33.01
CA THR A 18 16.54 -18.16 -34.12
C THR A 18 16.43 -19.66 -33.85
N LYS A 19 16.99 -20.15 -32.73
CA LYS A 19 16.85 -21.57 -32.33
C LYS A 19 15.54 -21.80 -31.56
N PRO A 20 14.72 -22.80 -31.95
CA PRO A 20 13.36 -22.97 -31.43
C PRO A 20 13.30 -23.17 -29.90
N PHE A 21 14.25 -23.93 -29.33
CA PHE A 21 14.31 -24.18 -27.89
C PHE A 21 14.69 -22.94 -27.06
N VAL A 22 15.56 -22.09 -27.59
CA VAL A 22 16.01 -20.88 -26.89
C VAL A 22 14.92 -19.81 -26.94
N HIS A 23 14.21 -19.71 -28.07
CA HIS A 23 13.07 -18.80 -28.22
C HIS A 23 11.95 -19.11 -27.22
N GLU A 24 11.57 -20.38 -27.09
CA GLU A 24 10.52 -20.79 -26.15
C GLU A 24 10.87 -20.49 -24.69
N LEU A 25 12.12 -20.73 -24.28
CA LEU A 25 12.58 -20.43 -22.92
C LEU A 25 12.59 -18.92 -22.64
N VAL A 26 13.07 -18.11 -23.58
CA VAL A 26 13.06 -16.65 -23.46
C VAL A 26 11.64 -16.12 -23.35
N TYR A 27 10.73 -16.63 -24.18
CA TYR A 27 9.32 -16.23 -24.15
C TYR A 27 8.66 -16.51 -22.78
N VAL A 28 8.90 -17.70 -22.20
CA VAL A 28 8.38 -18.06 -20.88
C VAL A 28 8.98 -17.17 -19.79
N PHE A 29 10.30 -16.96 -19.82
CA PHE A 29 11.00 -16.11 -18.86
C PHE A 29 10.53 -14.66 -18.92
N GLU A 30 10.37 -14.13 -20.12
CA GLU A 30 9.94 -12.77 -20.38
C GLU A 30 8.48 -12.54 -19.97
N THR A 31 7.60 -13.51 -20.26
CA THR A 31 6.23 -13.52 -19.76
C THR A 31 6.19 -13.56 -18.23
N PHE A 32 6.98 -14.45 -17.62
CA PHE A 32 7.05 -14.57 -16.17
C PHE A 32 7.60 -13.31 -15.51
N ALA A 33 8.64 -12.70 -16.08
CA ALA A 33 9.20 -11.44 -15.61
C ALA A 33 8.17 -10.30 -15.71
N GLY A 34 7.40 -10.22 -16.80
CA GLY A 34 6.31 -9.27 -16.95
C GLY A 34 5.23 -9.45 -15.89
N VAL A 35 4.75 -10.68 -15.68
CA VAL A 35 3.77 -11.00 -14.62
C VAL A 35 4.34 -10.65 -13.24
N CYS A 36 5.58 -11.04 -12.96
CA CYS A 36 6.25 -10.75 -11.69
C CYS A 36 6.36 -9.23 -11.45
N SER A 37 6.74 -8.46 -12.46
CA SER A 37 6.83 -7.00 -12.37
C SER A 37 5.48 -6.37 -12.02
N VAL A 38 4.41 -6.77 -12.72
CA VAL A 38 3.05 -6.30 -12.46
C VAL A 38 2.59 -6.71 -11.05
N CYS A 39 2.86 -7.94 -10.64
CA CYS A 39 2.57 -8.42 -9.29
C CYS A 39 3.34 -7.65 -8.22
N CYS A 40 4.59 -7.28 -8.46
CA CYS A 40 5.40 -6.49 -7.52
C CYS A 40 4.85 -5.06 -7.37
N MET A 41 4.51 -4.38 -8.48
CA MET A 41 3.93 -3.04 -8.45
C MET A 41 2.57 -3.03 -7.74
N LEU A 42 1.67 -3.93 -8.13
CA LEU A 42 0.38 -4.11 -7.45
C LEU A 42 0.56 -4.49 -5.98
N GLY A 43 1.55 -5.35 -5.69
CA GLY A 43 1.87 -5.79 -4.35
C GLY A 43 2.30 -4.64 -3.43
N SER A 44 3.14 -3.73 -3.92
CA SER A 44 3.54 -2.54 -3.14
C SER A 44 2.35 -1.62 -2.85
N ASP A 45 1.47 -1.40 -3.83
CA ASP A 45 0.29 -0.55 -3.67
C ASP A 45 -0.71 -1.16 -2.66
N VAL A 46 -0.98 -2.46 -2.80
CA VAL A 46 -1.87 -3.20 -1.89
C VAL A 46 -1.28 -3.23 -0.48
N PHE A 47 0.03 -3.43 -0.33
CA PHE A 47 0.68 -3.42 0.97
C PHE A 47 0.53 -2.06 1.65
N PHE A 48 0.78 -0.97 0.93
CA PHE A 48 0.61 0.39 1.44
C PHE A 48 -0.82 0.66 1.89
N ILE A 49 -1.80 0.38 1.03
CA ILE A 49 -3.23 0.54 1.33
C ILE A 49 -3.63 -0.31 2.55
N THR A 50 -3.11 -1.55 2.64
CA THR A 50 -3.38 -2.44 3.78
C THR A 50 -2.85 -1.87 5.09
N MET A 51 -1.62 -1.37 5.10
CA MET A 51 -1.01 -0.77 6.30
C MET A 51 -1.74 0.50 6.72
N ALA A 52 -2.07 1.39 5.77
CA ALA A 52 -2.85 2.60 6.03
C ALA A 52 -4.24 2.27 6.60
N ASN A 53 -4.91 1.26 6.04
CA ASN A 53 -6.18 0.76 6.55
C ASN A 53 -6.05 0.15 7.96
N HIS A 54 -4.98 -0.61 8.21
CA HIS A 54 -4.73 -1.20 9.53
C HIS A 54 -4.51 -0.12 10.60
N ILE A 55 -3.73 0.91 10.32
CA ILE A 55 -3.55 2.06 11.22
C ILE A 55 -4.89 2.77 11.46
N SER A 56 -5.63 3.04 10.39
CA SER A 56 -6.96 3.68 10.48
C SER A 56 -7.94 2.84 11.30
N LEU A 57 -7.90 1.51 11.17
CA LEU A 57 -8.72 0.59 11.96
C LEU A 57 -8.33 0.59 13.43
N LEU A 58 -7.03 0.55 13.74
CA LEU A 58 -6.52 0.64 15.11
C LEU A 58 -6.96 1.96 15.77
N LEU A 59 -6.89 3.08 15.05
CA LEU A 59 -7.37 4.38 15.52
C LEU A 59 -8.88 4.38 15.80
N ARG A 60 -9.69 3.83 14.88
CA ARG A 60 -11.15 3.72 15.06
C ARG A 60 -11.52 2.83 16.25
N LEU A 61 -10.83 1.70 16.42
CA LEU A 61 -11.07 0.80 17.54
C LEU A 61 -10.73 1.49 18.87
N LEU A 62 -9.64 2.24 18.93
CA LEU A 62 -9.31 3.06 20.09
C LEU A 62 -10.37 4.14 20.35
N GLN A 63 -10.82 4.85 19.32
CA GLN A 63 -11.87 5.87 19.45
C GLN A 63 -13.17 5.27 20.02
N GLU A 64 -13.56 4.08 19.58
CA GLU A 64 -14.76 3.42 20.12
C GLU A 64 -14.58 3.00 21.58
N ARG A 65 -13.39 2.52 21.96
CA ARG A 65 -13.08 2.23 23.38
C ARG A 65 -13.16 3.49 24.24
N ILE A 66 -12.64 4.62 23.76
CA ILE A 66 -12.78 5.92 24.45
C ILE A 66 -14.25 6.30 24.61
N ARG A 67 -15.02 6.17 23.54
CA ARG A 67 -16.45 6.50 23.53
C ARG A 67 -17.23 5.63 24.52
N GLN A 68 -16.90 4.35 24.62
CA GLN A 68 -17.50 3.44 25.59
C GLN A 68 -17.16 3.82 27.04
N LEU A 69 -15.90 4.17 27.33
CA LEU A 69 -15.51 4.69 28.65
C LEU A 69 -16.23 6.01 28.98
N GLY A 70 -16.27 6.95 28.03
CA GLY A 70 -16.92 8.24 28.21
C GLY A 70 -18.45 8.16 28.33
N MET A 71 -19.08 7.10 27.80
CA MET A 71 -20.51 6.83 27.95
C MET A 71 -20.85 5.97 29.18
N ALA A 72 -19.86 5.36 29.86
CA ALA A 72 -20.11 4.39 30.91
C ALA A 72 -20.71 4.98 32.20
N GLU A 73 -20.87 6.30 32.34
CA GLU A 73 -21.37 6.91 33.58
C GLU A 73 -22.43 8.00 33.39
N VAL A 74 -23.66 7.54 33.17
CA VAL A 74 -24.87 8.31 33.47
C VAL A 74 -25.77 7.42 34.32
N ASP A 75 -26.02 7.85 35.57
CA ASP A 75 -26.97 7.17 36.45
C ASP A 75 -28.40 7.29 35.89
N ALA A 76 -29.31 6.42 36.33
CA ALA A 76 -30.72 6.39 35.92
C ALA A 76 -31.48 7.72 36.15
N ASN A 77 -30.87 8.66 36.85
CA ASN A 77 -31.41 9.98 37.21
C ASN A 77 -30.90 11.13 36.33
N GLY A 78 -30.05 10.88 35.32
CA GLY A 78 -29.58 11.89 34.37
C GLY A 78 -28.50 12.85 34.90
N GLU A 79 -27.99 12.61 36.10
CA GLU A 79 -26.90 13.39 36.69
C GLU A 79 -25.53 12.74 36.38
N PRO A 80 -24.50 13.54 36.03
CA PRO A 80 -23.14 13.03 35.81
C PRO A 80 -22.56 12.51 37.13
N ILE A 81 -22.24 11.22 37.19
CA ILE A 81 -21.59 10.60 38.35
C ILE A 81 -20.23 11.28 38.53
N LYS A 82 -19.98 11.88 39.70
CA LYS A 82 -18.67 12.43 40.05
C LYS A 82 -17.68 11.28 40.19
N LEU A 83 -16.96 11.02 39.10
CA LEU A 83 -15.92 10.02 39.03
C LEU A 83 -14.69 10.38 39.86
N PRO A 84 -14.12 9.43 40.62
CA PRO A 84 -12.83 9.58 41.27
C PRO A 84 -11.71 9.79 40.22
N GLN A 85 -10.59 10.33 40.69
CA GLN A 85 -9.37 10.68 39.96
C GLN A 85 -8.92 9.66 38.88
N ASP A 86 -9.28 8.39 39.02
CA ASP A 86 -9.00 7.27 38.09
C ASP A 86 -9.49 7.50 36.65
N CYS A 87 -10.63 8.18 36.44
CA CYS A 87 -11.15 8.43 35.08
C CYS A 87 -10.24 9.39 34.28
N TYR A 88 -9.60 10.35 34.95
CA TYR A 88 -8.68 11.27 34.29
C TYR A 88 -7.39 10.57 33.86
N ASP A 89 -6.85 9.68 34.71
CA ASP A 89 -5.68 8.89 34.38
C ASP A 89 -5.94 7.89 33.25
N GLU A 90 -7.15 7.33 33.17
CA GLU A 90 -7.55 6.44 32.08
C GLU A 90 -7.68 7.20 30.75
N VAL A 91 -8.29 8.39 30.75
CA VAL A 91 -8.35 9.26 29.57
C VAL A 91 -6.95 9.69 29.13
N VAL A 92 -6.06 10.07 30.06
CA VAL A 92 -4.67 10.43 29.77
C VAL A 92 -3.88 9.24 29.22
N ALA A 93 -4.10 8.03 29.74
CA ALA A 93 -3.50 6.82 29.22
C ALA A 93 -3.94 6.55 27.77
N VAL A 94 -5.22 6.77 27.45
CA VAL A 94 -5.71 6.57 26.10
C VAL A 94 -5.20 7.64 25.13
N ILE A 95 -5.11 8.90 25.55
CA ILE A 95 -4.48 9.97 24.74
C ILE A 95 -3.02 9.63 24.45
N LYS A 96 -2.28 9.10 25.42
CA LYS A 96 -0.89 8.63 25.22
C LYS A 96 -0.80 7.48 24.21
N VAL A 97 -1.73 6.53 24.25
CA VAL A 97 -1.78 5.43 23.26
C VAL A 97 -2.10 5.97 21.86
N HIS A 98 -3.01 6.93 21.76
CA HIS A 98 -3.35 7.58 20.49
C HIS A 98 -2.16 8.35 19.91
N GLN A 99 -1.44 9.13 20.73
CA GLN A 99 -0.21 9.81 20.33
C GLN A 99 0.88 8.85 19.86
N LYS A 100 1.03 7.70 20.53
CA LYS A 100 1.98 6.68 20.13
C LYS A 100 1.61 6.06 18.77
N LEU A 101 0.32 5.84 18.53
CA LEU A 101 -0.17 5.30 17.26
C LEU A 101 -0.04 6.29 16.09
N ILE A 102 -0.24 7.59 16.34
CA ILE A 102 0.05 8.65 15.37
C ILE A 102 1.55 8.66 15.04
N SER A 103 2.43 8.53 16.04
CA SER A 103 3.87 8.44 15.81
C SER A 103 4.23 7.27 14.90
N TYR A 104 3.66 6.07 15.14
CA TYR A 104 3.84 4.91 14.27
C TYR A 104 3.33 5.14 12.85
N GLY A 105 2.20 5.85 12.71
CA GLY A 105 1.69 6.25 11.40
C GLY A 105 2.65 7.17 10.66
N ASN A 106 3.26 8.13 11.37
CA ASN A 106 4.22 9.06 10.82
C ASN A 106 5.54 8.38 10.41
N ASP A 107 6.03 7.42 11.20
CA ASP A 107 7.22 6.63 10.86
C ASP A 107 6.98 5.74 9.62
N LEU A 108 5.77 5.19 9.48
CA LEU A 108 5.36 4.45 8.29
C LEU A 108 5.17 5.37 7.08
N GLU A 109 4.58 6.54 7.26
CA GLU A 109 4.45 7.55 6.21
C GLU A 109 5.83 7.96 5.70
N ASP A 110 6.80 8.22 6.58
CA ASP A 110 8.16 8.58 6.19
C ASP A 110 8.86 7.46 5.40
N ALA A 111 8.74 6.21 5.86
CA ALA A 111 9.32 5.05 5.17
C ALA A 111 8.72 4.80 3.78
N PHE A 112 7.40 5.02 3.62
CA PHE A 112 6.70 4.77 2.36
C PHE A 112 6.57 5.99 1.46
N SER A 113 6.79 7.21 1.98
CA SER A 113 6.69 8.47 1.22
C SER A 113 7.63 8.49 0.02
N VAL A 114 8.89 8.03 0.21
CA VAL A 114 9.88 7.95 -0.87
C VAL A 114 9.46 6.93 -1.94
N VAL A 115 8.96 5.76 -1.54
CA VAL A 115 8.50 4.72 -2.48
C VAL A 115 7.30 5.22 -3.28
N ASN A 116 6.35 5.87 -2.61
CA ASN A 116 5.17 6.45 -3.24
C ASN A 116 5.56 7.57 -4.22
N LEU A 117 6.51 8.43 -3.84
CA LEU A 117 7.04 9.46 -4.72
C LEU A 117 7.65 8.87 -6.00
N ILE A 118 8.48 7.83 -5.86
CA ILE A 118 9.06 7.11 -7.01
C ILE A 118 7.95 6.51 -7.88
N ASN A 119 6.96 5.86 -7.28
CA ASN A 119 5.84 5.26 -8.02
C ASN A 119 5.03 6.31 -8.82
N VAL A 120 4.73 7.45 -8.21
CA VAL A 120 4.02 8.56 -8.85
C VAL A 120 4.84 9.15 -10.00
N LEU A 121 6.15 9.38 -9.79
CA LEU A 121 7.03 9.89 -10.83
C LEU A 121 7.12 8.92 -12.02
N LEU A 122 7.38 7.63 -11.75
CA LEU A 122 7.46 6.60 -12.80
C LEU A 122 6.14 6.48 -13.56
N SER A 123 5.00 6.43 -12.85
CA SER A 123 3.68 6.36 -13.47
C SER A 123 3.38 7.59 -14.33
N SER A 124 3.79 8.80 -13.90
CA SER A 124 3.59 10.00 -14.70
C SER A 124 4.39 9.97 -16.01
N VAL A 125 5.65 9.53 -15.95
CA VAL A 125 6.51 9.39 -17.13
C VAL A 125 5.95 8.33 -18.07
N ASP A 126 5.52 7.18 -17.53
CA ASP A 126 4.91 6.09 -18.31
C ASP A 126 3.68 6.56 -19.07
N ILE A 127 2.72 7.21 -18.39
CA ILE A 127 1.52 7.76 -19.02
C ILE A 127 1.88 8.80 -20.10
N CYS A 128 2.85 9.68 -19.84
CA CYS A 128 3.33 10.64 -20.84
C CYS A 128 3.92 9.95 -22.08
N CYS A 129 4.75 8.93 -21.89
CA CYS A 129 5.33 8.15 -22.99
C CYS A 129 4.27 7.40 -23.79
N VAL A 130 3.28 6.79 -23.12
CA VAL A 130 2.15 6.10 -23.75
C VAL A 130 1.31 7.08 -24.57
N MET A 131 0.97 8.25 -24.00
CA MET A 131 0.24 9.31 -24.72
C MET A 131 1.00 9.82 -25.94
N PHE A 132 2.30 10.07 -25.80
CA PHE A 132 3.14 10.46 -26.94
C PHE A 132 3.14 9.39 -28.02
N SER A 133 3.32 8.13 -27.64
CA SER A 133 3.33 7.00 -28.57
C SER A 133 2.00 6.88 -29.32
N ILE A 134 0.87 7.06 -28.64
CA ILE A 134 -0.47 7.03 -29.27
C ILE A 134 -0.68 8.18 -30.25
N VAL A 135 -0.13 9.38 -29.96
CA VAL A 135 -0.28 10.55 -30.84
C VAL A 135 0.62 10.48 -32.08
N PHE A 136 1.78 9.83 -31.97
CA PHE A 136 2.77 9.72 -33.05
C PHE A 136 2.69 8.41 -33.86
N LEU A 137 1.89 7.43 -33.42
CA LEU A 137 1.55 6.21 -34.15
C LEU A 137 0.35 6.46 -35.09
#